data_AF-A0A0B2WWJ6-F1
#
_entry.id   AF-A0A0B2WWJ6-F1
#
_cell.length_a   1.000
_cell.length_b   1.000
_cell.length_c   1.000
_cell.angle_alpha   90.00
_cell.angle_beta   90.00
_cell.angle_gamma   90.00
#
_symmetry.space_group_name_H-M   'P 1'
#
loop_
_entity.id
_entity.type
_entity.pdbx_description
1 polymer ?
#
loop_
_entity_poly.entity_id
_entity_poly.type
_entity_poly.pdbx_seq_one_letter_code
_entity_poly.pdbx_strand_id
1 'polypeptide(L)'
;MHLAHTTLAAGVAFLLATPASALKNPDAVGACDPTTGGTNACGPNGSQHWLNNGLRAKGWDPPFLAWHNISRISIRQFYRAAGSPCEKFDSHFKIAAMKYQIDPAPLAFMAMQESGCDPNARAPTLGLMQCLPVYCQNGKSSCQFPIQDNVECAAYLWAVAMRHAKGNVVHALGLYNGWFTANDGSGLDGGRGMTEKYPCSEEGRTHRIPHNLNYLHEMLNGWFQGHDMNNKDQHLRGSYNCF
;
A
#
# COMPACT_ATOMS: atom_id res chain seq x y z
N MET A 1 12.35 35.55 -61.93
CA MET A 1 11.93 34.27 -61.32
C MET A 1 12.54 34.20 -59.92
N HIS A 2 11.78 34.53 -58.88
CA HIS A 2 12.20 34.36 -57.49
C HIS A 2 11.51 33.10 -56.94
N LEU A 3 12.30 32.07 -56.61
CA LEU A 3 11.82 30.92 -55.84
C LEU A 3 11.84 31.29 -54.36
N ALA A 4 10.65 31.35 -53.75
CA ALA A 4 10.50 31.38 -52.31
C ALA A 4 10.75 29.97 -51.76
N HIS A 5 11.69 29.83 -50.82
CA HIS A 5 11.87 28.62 -50.03
C HIS A 5 10.94 28.67 -48.82
N THR A 6 9.86 27.91 -48.88
CA THR A 6 8.98 27.63 -47.75
C THR A 6 9.59 26.47 -46.95
N THR A 7 10.27 26.77 -45.85
CA THR A 7 10.67 25.76 -44.86
C THR A 7 9.44 25.30 -44.09
N LEU A 8 9.00 24.06 -44.32
CA LEU A 8 8.05 23.37 -43.44
C LEU A 8 8.74 23.10 -42.09
N ALA A 9 8.28 23.76 -41.03
CA ALA A 9 8.61 23.38 -39.67
C ALA A 9 7.91 22.04 -39.37
N ALA A 10 8.69 20.97 -39.19
CA ALA A 10 8.20 19.70 -38.70
C ALA A 10 7.81 19.88 -37.22
N GLY A 11 6.51 20.04 -36.95
CA GLY A 11 5.96 20.01 -35.61
C GLY A 11 6.15 18.62 -35.02
N VAL A 12 7.08 18.48 -34.08
CA VAL A 12 7.19 17.28 -33.24
C VAL A 12 5.98 17.28 -32.32
N ALA A 13 4.96 16.49 -32.68
CA ALA A 13 3.87 16.18 -31.77
C ALA A 13 4.44 15.41 -30.59
N PHE A 14 4.51 16.04 -29.42
CA PHE A 14 4.70 15.34 -28.16
C PHE A 14 3.48 14.44 -27.96
N LEU A 15 3.62 13.15 -28.26
CA LEU A 15 2.73 12.12 -27.76
C LEU A 15 2.83 12.16 -26.23
N LEU A 16 1.83 12.77 -25.60
CA LEU A 16 1.59 12.56 -24.17
C LEU A 16 1.39 11.06 -23.98
N ALA A 17 2.40 10.40 -23.42
CA ALA A 17 2.27 9.01 -23.03
C ALA A 17 1.11 8.93 -22.05
N THR A 18 -0.01 8.35 -22.50
CA THR A 18 -1.06 7.89 -21.60
C THR A 18 -0.38 7.00 -20.56
N PRO A 19 -0.65 7.19 -19.25
CA PRO A 19 -0.14 6.25 -18.25
C PRO A 19 -0.56 4.86 -18.72
N ALA A 20 0.40 3.96 -18.86
CA ALA A 20 0.14 2.59 -19.27
C ALA A 20 -0.96 2.04 -18.35
N SER A 21 -2.15 1.77 -18.88
CA SER A 21 -3.21 1.13 -18.12
C SER A 21 -2.63 -0.13 -17.51
N ALA A 22 -2.67 -0.16 -16.18
CA ALA A 22 -2.31 -1.31 -15.38
C ALA A 22 -3.12 -2.52 -15.88
N LEU A 23 -2.48 -3.43 -16.62
CA LEU A 23 -3.16 -4.64 -17.09
C LEU A 23 -3.75 -5.37 -15.88
N LYS A 24 -5.02 -5.79 -15.99
CA LYS A 24 -5.67 -6.62 -14.96
C LYS A 24 -4.80 -7.82 -14.66
N ASN A 25 -4.49 -8.04 -13.38
CA ASN A 25 -3.72 -9.18 -12.94
C ASN A 25 -4.54 -10.46 -13.15
N PRO A 26 -4.07 -11.43 -13.96
CA PRO A 26 -4.82 -12.64 -14.27
C PRO A 26 -5.03 -13.54 -13.04
N ASP A 27 -4.19 -13.42 -12.01
CA ASP A 27 -4.31 -14.16 -10.75
C ASP A 27 -5.31 -13.50 -9.78
N ALA A 28 -5.82 -12.30 -10.10
CA ALA A 28 -6.66 -11.53 -9.21
C ALA A 28 -8.16 -11.67 -9.52
N VAL A 29 -8.92 -12.16 -8.53
CA VAL A 29 -10.36 -12.41 -8.70
C VAL A 29 -11.18 -11.13 -8.52
N GLY A 30 -12.11 -10.91 -9.46
CA GLY A 30 -12.92 -9.69 -9.50
C GLY A 30 -12.12 -8.45 -9.85
N ALA A 31 -10.95 -8.60 -10.50
CA ALA A 31 -10.18 -7.46 -10.98
C ALA A 31 -10.94 -6.68 -12.06
N CYS A 32 -10.80 -5.35 -12.02
CA CYS A 32 -11.41 -4.46 -13.00
C CYS A 32 -10.44 -3.35 -13.43
N ASP A 33 -10.71 -2.78 -14.59
CA ASP A 33 -10.01 -1.62 -15.14
C ASP A 33 -11.05 -0.82 -15.94
N PRO A 34 -11.32 0.46 -15.61
CA PRO A 34 -10.67 1.26 -14.56
C PRO A 34 -10.99 0.81 -13.12
N THR A 35 -10.15 1.22 -12.16
CA THR A 35 -10.43 1.09 -10.71
C THR A 35 -11.75 1.78 -10.36
N THR A 36 -12.54 1.15 -9.49
CA THR A 36 -13.81 1.68 -8.98
C THR A 36 -13.89 1.55 -7.46
N GLY A 37 -14.60 2.48 -6.81
CA GLY A 37 -14.78 2.53 -5.36
C GLY A 37 -16.14 2.03 -4.86
N GLY A 38 -16.42 2.25 -3.58
CA GLY A 38 -17.69 1.90 -2.93
C GLY A 38 -17.78 0.46 -2.45
N THR A 39 -19.01 -0.06 -2.32
CA THR A 39 -19.28 -1.41 -1.79
C THR A 39 -18.79 -2.54 -2.70
N ASN A 40 -18.74 -2.29 -4.01
CA ASN A 40 -18.27 -3.24 -5.03
C ASN A 40 -16.88 -2.87 -5.56
N ALA A 41 -16.07 -2.16 -4.76
CA ALA A 41 -14.79 -1.63 -5.19
C ALA A 41 -13.88 -2.73 -5.76
N CYS A 42 -13.21 -2.41 -6.86
CA CYS A 42 -12.29 -3.29 -7.56
C CYS A 42 -11.22 -2.49 -8.26
N GLY A 43 -10.11 -3.14 -8.61
CA GLY A 43 -9.10 -2.58 -9.49
C GLY A 43 -8.24 -3.67 -10.12
N PRO A 44 -7.11 -3.31 -10.74
CA PRO A 44 -6.27 -4.25 -11.48
C PRO A 44 -5.73 -5.41 -10.64
N ASN A 45 -5.64 -5.25 -9.32
CA ASN A 45 -5.16 -6.26 -8.37
C ASN A 45 -6.29 -6.94 -7.59
N GLY A 46 -7.52 -6.94 -8.13
CA GLY A 46 -8.66 -7.71 -7.61
C GLY A 46 -9.73 -6.86 -6.95
N SER A 47 -10.86 -7.50 -6.64
CA SER A 47 -11.97 -6.87 -5.90
C SER A 47 -11.65 -6.73 -4.41
N GLN A 48 -12.20 -5.70 -3.75
CA GLN A 48 -12.13 -5.56 -2.30
C GLN A 48 -12.72 -6.78 -1.58
N HIS A 49 -13.82 -7.34 -2.10
CA HIS A 49 -14.43 -8.54 -1.52
C HIS A 49 -13.45 -9.72 -1.49
N TRP A 50 -12.70 -9.92 -2.57
CA TRP A 50 -11.70 -10.97 -2.66
C TRP A 50 -10.48 -10.72 -1.77
N LEU A 51 -9.96 -9.48 -1.73
CA LEU A 51 -8.86 -9.11 -0.84
C LEU A 51 -9.22 -9.32 0.65
N ASN A 52 -10.50 -9.15 0.98
CA ASN A 52 -11.06 -9.30 2.32
C ASN A 52 -11.67 -10.70 2.57
N ASN A 53 -11.29 -11.70 1.76
CA ASN A 53 -11.82 -13.05 1.89
C ASN A 53 -11.76 -13.57 3.34
N GLY A 54 -12.86 -14.15 3.81
CA GLY A 54 -12.97 -14.72 5.14
C GLY A 54 -13.34 -13.75 6.28
N LEU A 55 -13.23 -12.43 6.10
CA LEU A 55 -13.53 -11.46 7.18
C LEU A 55 -14.96 -11.60 7.74
N ARG A 56 -15.95 -11.95 6.92
CA ARG A 56 -17.36 -12.13 7.35
C ARG A 56 -17.68 -13.53 7.88
N ALA A 57 -16.70 -14.44 7.84
CA ALA A 57 -16.90 -15.85 8.15
C ALA A 57 -16.03 -16.25 9.35
N LYS A 58 -15.00 -17.06 9.11
CA LYS A 58 -14.20 -17.71 10.17
C LYS A 58 -12.87 -17.02 10.45
N GLY A 59 -12.63 -15.85 9.85
CA GLY A 59 -11.37 -15.13 9.94
C GLY A 59 -10.76 -14.91 8.55
N TRP A 60 -9.90 -13.90 8.45
CA TRP A 60 -9.25 -13.49 7.21
C TRP A 60 -8.38 -14.61 6.65
N ASP A 61 -8.61 -14.92 5.38
CA ASP A 61 -7.85 -15.89 4.60
C ASP A 61 -7.34 -15.17 3.34
N PRO A 62 -6.15 -14.53 3.42
CA PRO A 62 -5.66 -13.64 2.38
C PRO A 62 -5.45 -14.40 1.08
N PRO A 63 -6.05 -13.96 -0.04
CA PRO A 63 -5.73 -14.56 -1.33
C PRO A 63 -4.25 -14.40 -1.64
N PHE A 64 -3.68 -15.36 -2.36
CA PHE A 64 -2.27 -15.29 -2.75
C PHE A 64 -2.08 -14.37 -3.94
N LEU A 65 -1.27 -13.33 -3.78
CA LEU A 65 -0.66 -12.59 -4.88
C LEU A 65 0.84 -12.44 -4.66
N ALA A 66 1.63 -12.83 -5.65
CA ALA A 66 3.06 -12.61 -5.61
C ALA A 66 3.40 -11.15 -5.93
N TRP A 67 4.40 -10.60 -5.24
CA TRP A 67 4.89 -9.23 -5.50
C TRP A 67 5.21 -8.97 -6.96
N HIS A 68 5.73 -9.94 -7.71
CA HIS A 68 6.09 -9.74 -9.12
C HIS A 68 4.89 -9.79 -10.09
N ASN A 69 3.73 -10.30 -9.66
CA ASN A 69 2.54 -10.44 -10.50
C ASN A 69 1.54 -9.29 -10.33
N ILE A 70 1.68 -8.46 -9.30
CA ILE A 70 0.77 -7.31 -9.13
C ILE A 70 1.04 -6.26 -10.21
N SER A 71 -0.05 -5.71 -10.74
CA SER A 71 0.04 -4.50 -11.55
C SER A 71 0.40 -3.32 -10.66
N ARG A 72 1.38 -2.51 -11.05
CA ARG A 72 1.79 -1.30 -10.33
C ARG A 72 2.55 -0.35 -11.23
N ILE A 73 2.55 0.92 -10.85
CA ILE A 73 3.43 1.92 -11.44
C ILE A 73 4.82 1.86 -10.79
N SER A 74 5.82 2.42 -11.47
CA SER A 74 7.15 2.63 -10.88
C SER A 74 7.13 3.74 -9.81
N ILE A 75 8.07 3.69 -8.86
CA ILE A 75 8.25 4.76 -7.86
C ILE A 75 8.40 6.16 -8.48
N ARG A 76 9.04 6.28 -9.66
CA ARG A 76 9.17 7.54 -10.40
C ARG A 76 7.84 8.04 -10.98
N GLN A 77 7.00 7.13 -11.47
CA GLN A 77 5.64 7.50 -11.91
C GLN A 77 4.79 7.92 -10.72
N PHE A 78 4.97 7.26 -9.58
CA PHE A 78 4.26 7.60 -8.35
C PHE A 78 4.59 9.00 -7.86
N TYR A 79 5.87 9.40 -7.81
CA TYR A 79 6.26 10.77 -7.45
C TYR A 79 5.69 11.84 -8.38
N ARG A 80 5.52 11.52 -9.66
CA ARG A 80 4.85 12.41 -10.63
C ARG A 80 3.32 12.46 -10.49
N ALA A 81 2.73 11.55 -9.72
CA ALA A 81 1.31 11.44 -9.49
C ALA A 81 0.99 11.76 -8.02
N ALA A 82 0.41 10.81 -7.29
CA ALA A 82 -0.01 11.00 -5.91
C ALA A 82 1.16 11.08 -4.90
N GLY A 83 2.36 10.63 -5.28
CA GLY A 83 3.51 10.45 -4.40
C GLY A 83 4.43 11.64 -4.19
N SER A 84 4.14 12.82 -4.78
CA SER A 84 5.08 13.96 -4.77
C SER A 84 5.55 14.39 -3.37
N PRO A 85 4.74 14.36 -2.28
CA PRO A 85 5.21 14.69 -0.93
C PRO A 85 6.30 13.74 -0.40
N CYS A 86 6.36 12.51 -0.94
CA CYS A 86 7.28 11.47 -0.52
C CYS A 86 8.64 11.54 -1.20
N GLU A 87 8.76 12.24 -2.33
CA GLU A 87 9.97 12.25 -3.17
C GLU A 87 11.21 12.74 -2.39
N LYS A 88 11.02 13.69 -1.46
CA LYS A 88 12.08 14.18 -0.55
C LYS A 88 12.69 13.09 0.36
N PHE A 89 12.05 11.93 0.49
CA PHE A 89 12.51 10.80 1.29
C PHE A 89 13.03 9.63 0.46
N ASP A 90 13.10 9.75 -0.87
CA ASP A 90 13.52 8.67 -1.78
C ASP A 90 14.89 8.08 -1.43
N SER A 91 15.83 8.92 -0.99
CA SER A 91 17.14 8.44 -0.52
C SER A 91 17.00 7.51 0.70
N HIS A 92 16.16 7.85 1.67
CA HIS A 92 15.90 7.00 2.83
C HIS A 92 15.26 5.67 2.43
N PHE A 93 14.27 5.70 1.52
CA PHE A 93 13.65 4.48 1.01
C PHE A 93 14.67 3.58 0.32
N LYS A 94 15.54 4.13 -0.53
CA LYS A 94 16.59 3.37 -1.24
C LYS A 94 17.62 2.76 -0.28
N ILE A 95 18.09 3.52 0.71
CA ILE A 95 19.07 3.03 1.69
C ILE A 95 18.48 1.87 2.49
N ALA A 96 17.26 2.04 3.02
CA ALA A 96 16.60 0.99 3.78
C ALA A 96 16.27 -0.23 2.90
N ALA A 97 15.79 0.00 1.68
CA ALA A 97 15.48 -1.08 0.73
C ALA A 97 16.73 -1.90 0.37
N MET A 98 17.87 -1.25 0.15
CA MET A 98 19.14 -1.92 -0.08
C MET A 98 19.57 -2.79 1.11
N LYS A 99 19.44 -2.26 2.34
CA LYS A 99 19.78 -2.99 3.58
C LYS A 99 18.99 -4.28 3.74
N TYR A 100 17.71 -4.29 3.39
CA TYR A 100 16.83 -5.45 3.54
C TYR A 100 16.55 -6.22 2.23
N GLN A 101 17.22 -5.85 1.14
CA GLN A 101 17.08 -6.48 -0.19
C GLN A 101 15.62 -6.51 -0.69
N ILE A 102 14.91 -5.39 -0.53
CA ILE A 102 13.52 -5.22 -0.98
C ILE A 102 13.43 -4.16 -2.10
N ASP A 103 12.29 -4.10 -2.78
CA ASP A 103 11.96 -3.00 -3.68
C ASP A 103 11.69 -1.72 -2.85
N PRO A 104 12.26 -0.54 -3.18
CA PRO A 104 11.97 0.71 -2.48
C PRO A 104 10.56 1.26 -2.75
N ALA A 105 9.94 0.91 -3.88
CA ALA A 105 8.61 1.41 -4.25
C ALA A 105 7.53 1.17 -3.17
N PRO A 106 7.37 -0.04 -2.61
CA PRO A 106 6.38 -0.27 -1.55
C PRO A 106 6.60 0.61 -0.32
N LEU A 107 7.84 0.98 0.03
CA LEU A 107 8.08 1.91 1.14
C LEU A 107 7.51 3.30 0.86
N ALA A 108 7.67 3.82 -0.34
CA ALA A 108 7.09 5.11 -0.73
C ALA A 108 5.56 5.07 -0.76
N PHE A 109 4.97 3.97 -1.25
CA PHE A 109 3.52 3.79 -1.28
C PHE A 109 2.94 3.71 0.15
N MET A 110 3.57 2.92 1.02
CA MET A 110 3.17 2.82 2.43
C MET A 110 3.34 4.15 3.15
N ALA A 111 4.44 4.88 2.97
CA ALA A 111 4.63 6.19 3.57
C ALA A 111 3.47 7.16 3.29
N MET A 112 2.95 7.11 2.06
CA MET A 112 1.80 7.91 1.66
C MET A 112 0.50 7.46 2.33
N GLN A 113 0.21 6.16 2.38
CA GLN A 113 -0.97 5.63 3.06
C GLN A 113 -0.93 5.91 4.57
N GLU A 114 0.23 5.72 5.20
CA GLU A 114 0.38 5.75 6.65
C GLU A 114 0.41 7.17 7.22
N SER A 115 0.98 8.13 6.50
CA SER A 115 1.18 9.49 7.02
C SER A 115 0.93 10.61 6.02
N GLY A 116 0.56 10.32 4.77
CA GLY A 116 0.62 11.31 3.70
C GLY A 116 2.04 11.81 3.43
N CYS A 117 3.05 11.02 3.82
CA CYS A 117 4.45 11.43 3.88
C CYS A 117 4.74 12.60 4.84
N ASP A 118 4.03 12.66 5.97
CA ASP A 118 4.32 13.56 7.10
C ASP A 118 5.22 12.88 8.14
N PRO A 119 6.49 13.31 8.31
CA PRO A 119 7.38 12.76 9.32
C PRO A 119 6.97 13.09 10.76
N ASN A 120 6.05 14.03 10.95
CA ASN A 120 5.52 14.42 12.26
C ASN A 120 4.18 13.75 12.58
N ALA A 121 3.67 12.87 11.70
CA ALA A 121 2.40 12.20 11.88
C ALA A 121 2.31 11.51 13.25
N ARG A 122 1.14 11.66 13.87
CA ARG A 122 0.83 11.16 15.21
C ARG A 122 -0.36 10.22 15.14
N ALA A 123 -0.25 9.12 15.87
CA ALA A 123 -1.26 8.09 16.07
C ALA A 123 -1.63 7.30 14.79
N PRO A 124 -1.82 5.96 14.89
CA PRO A 124 -1.69 5.13 16.10
C PRO A 124 -0.23 4.95 16.56
N THR A 125 0.74 5.22 15.69
CA THR A 125 2.18 5.20 15.97
C THR A 125 2.80 6.53 15.53
N LEU A 126 4.13 6.64 15.44
CA LEU A 126 4.80 7.92 15.19
C LEU A 126 5.59 7.90 13.88
N GLY A 127 5.50 9.02 13.15
CA GLY A 127 6.37 9.33 12.03
C GLY A 127 5.90 8.83 10.67
N LEU A 128 6.80 9.01 9.70
CA LEU A 128 6.59 8.84 8.26
C LEU A 128 5.93 7.52 7.86
N MET A 129 6.31 6.42 8.51
CA MET A 129 5.92 5.07 8.14
C MET A 129 4.94 4.43 9.12
N GLN A 130 4.58 5.13 10.20
CA GLN A 130 3.76 4.59 11.29
C GLN A 130 4.22 3.20 11.80
N CYS A 131 5.54 2.98 11.84
CA CYS A 131 6.10 1.69 12.27
C CYS A 131 5.90 1.46 13.78
N LEU A 132 5.54 0.23 14.17
CA LEU A 132 5.40 -0.14 15.57
C LEU A 132 6.77 -0.21 16.28
N PRO A 133 6.89 0.29 17.52
CA PRO A 133 8.15 0.32 18.27
C PRO A 133 8.90 -1.02 18.38
N VAL A 134 8.18 -2.14 18.43
CA VAL A 134 8.76 -3.49 18.52
C VAL A 134 9.66 -3.83 17.33
N TYR A 135 9.47 -3.16 16.19
CA TYR A 135 10.28 -3.36 14.98
C TYR A 135 11.41 -2.33 14.85
N CYS A 136 11.56 -1.39 15.78
CA CYS A 136 12.64 -0.41 15.75
C CYS A 136 14.01 -1.12 15.83
N GLN A 137 14.85 -0.91 14.83
CA GLN A 137 16.17 -1.54 14.72
C GLN A 137 17.27 -0.76 15.45
N ASN A 138 16.92 0.34 16.12
CA ASN A 138 17.83 1.24 16.81
C ASN A 138 17.96 0.93 18.32
N GLY A 139 17.30 -0.13 18.82
CA GLY A 139 17.30 -0.51 20.23
C GLY A 139 16.56 0.45 21.16
N LYS A 140 15.79 1.40 20.62
CA LYS A 140 15.00 2.38 21.38
C LYS A 140 13.52 2.05 21.34
N SER A 141 12.77 2.62 22.28
CA SER A 141 11.30 2.55 22.34
C SER A 141 10.59 3.39 21.27
N SER A 142 11.34 4.14 20.46
CA SER A 142 10.83 4.89 19.32
C SER A 142 11.90 5.02 18.24
N CYS A 143 11.44 4.95 17.00
CA CYS A 143 12.22 5.19 15.79
C CYS A 143 11.48 6.22 14.92
N GLN A 144 10.85 7.23 15.52
CA GLN A 144 10.27 8.34 14.75
C GLN A 144 11.36 9.17 14.05
N PHE A 145 12.43 9.49 14.80
CA PHE A 145 13.57 10.26 14.32
C PHE A 145 14.90 9.62 14.74
N PRO A 146 15.95 9.76 13.90
CA PRO A 146 15.99 10.38 12.57
C PRO A 146 15.10 9.66 11.55
N ILE A 147 14.76 10.31 10.42
CA ILE A 147 13.87 9.74 9.39
C ILE A 147 14.33 8.35 8.94
N GLN A 148 15.64 8.16 8.82
CA GLN A 148 16.23 6.87 8.45
C GLN A 148 15.82 5.75 9.41
N ASP A 149 15.76 5.98 10.72
CA ASP A 149 15.34 4.96 11.70
C ASP A 149 13.88 4.54 11.47
N ASN A 150 13.02 5.49 11.10
CA ASN A 150 11.61 5.23 10.83
C ASN A 150 11.42 4.41 9.56
N VAL A 151 12.15 4.77 8.50
CA VAL A 151 12.13 4.04 7.24
C VAL A 151 12.77 2.65 7.38
N GLU A 152 13.84 2.51 8.17
CA GLU A 152 14.45 1.21 8.44
C GLU A 152 13.56 0.29 9.26
N CYS A 153 12.82 0.83 10.24
CA CYS A 153 11.82 0.07 10.96
C CYS A 153 10.77 -0.51 10.01
N ALA A 154 10.23 0.31 9.12
CA ALA A 154 9.23 -0.11 8.15
C ALA A 154 9.78 -1.10 7.13
N ALA A 155 11.01 -0.89 6.64
CA ALA A 155 11.65 -1.81 5.71
C ALA A 155 11.95 -3.16 6.36
N TYR A 156 12.34 -3.18 7.64
CA TYR A 156 12.49 -4.41 8.40
C TYR A 156 11.15 -5.13 8.58
N LEU A 157 10.11 -4.41 9.03
CA LEU A 157 8.75 -4.94 9.19
C LEU A 157 8.23 -5.53 7.87
N TRP A 158 8.37 -4.80 6.77
CA TRP A 158 7.97 -5.26 5.44
C TRP A 158 8.70 -6.55 5.04
N ALA A 159 10.02 -6.60 5.24
CA ALA A 159 10.81 -7.79 4.92
C ALA A 159 10.41 -9.00 5.79
N VAL A 160 10.13 -8.79 7.09
CA VAL A 160 9.61 -9.83 7.99
C VAL A 160 8.23 -10.31 7.52
N ALA A 161 7.32 -9.38 7.25
CA ALA A 161 5.96 -9.66 6.79
C ALA A 161 5.97 -10.46 5.48
N MET A 162 6.78 -10.06 4.49
CA MET A 162 6.91 -10.79 3.22
C MET A 162 7.47 -12.21 3.39
N ARG A 163 8.44 -12.41 4.28
CA ARG A 163 8.97 -13.75 4.59
C ARG A 163 7.92 -14.62 5.28
N HIS A 164 7.25 -14.06 6.29
CA HIS A 164 6.20 -14.74 7.05
C HIS A 164 5.02 -15.12 6.15
N ALA A 165 4.62 -14.21 5.27
CA ALA A 165 3.59 -14.39 4.24
C ALA A 165 4.03 -15.27 3.06
N LYS A 166 5.27 -15.82 3.07
CA LYS A 166 5.82 -16.66 2.00
C LYS A 166 5.71 -16.01 0.61
N GLY A 167 5.94 -14.70 0.54
CA GLY A 167 5.87 -13.91 -0.69
C GLY A 167 4.46 -13.41 -1.08
N ASN A 168 3.43 -13.69 -0.28
CA ASN A 168 2.08 -13.15 -0.50
C ASN A 168 2.01 -11.67 -0.09
N VAL A 169 1.89 -10.78 -1.08
CA VAL A 169 1.82 -9.32 -0.84
C VAL A 169 0.54 -8.91 -0.11
N VAL A 170 -0.58 -9.62 -0.33
CA VAL A 170 -1.86 -9.29 0.33
C VAL A 170 -1.75 -9.55 1.82
N HIS A 171 -1.22 -10.72 2.19
CA HIS A 171 -0.97 -11.07 3.59
C HIS A 171 0.07 -10.13 4.21
N ALA A 172 1.17 -9.85 3.53
CA ALA A 172 2.21 -8.96 4.04
C ALA A 172 1.72 -7.52 4.29
N LEU A 173 0.90 -6.96 3.39
CA LEU A 173 0.27 -5.64 3.60
C LEU A 173 -0.68 -5.64 4.79
N GLY A 174 -1.49 -6.70 4.94
CA GLY A 174 -2.33 -6.85 6.12
C GLY A 174 -1.49 -6.89 7.40
N LEU A 175 -0.43 -7.71 7.45
CA LEU A 175 0.47 -7.78 8.61
C LEU A 175 1.11 -6.42 8.93
N TYR A 176 1.51 -5.65 7.91
CA TYR A 176 2.06 -4.31 8.09
C TYR A 176 1.03 -3.38 8.77
N ASN A 177 -0.22 -3.42 8.33
CA ASN A 177 -1.31 -2.65 8.92
C ASN A 177 -1.71 -3.17 10.32
N GLY A 178 -1.44 -4.43 10.64
CA GLY A 178 -1.82 -5.07 11.91
C GLY A 178 -2.93 -6.10 11.79
N TRP A 179 -3.26 -6.52 10.58
CA TRP A 179 -4.13 -7.66 10.33
C TRP A 179 -3.41 -8.96 10.60
N PHE A 180 -4.17 -10.03 10.86
CA PHE A 180 -3.63 -11.33 11.21
C PHE A 180 -4.59 -12.44 10.76
N THR A 181 -4.03 -13.62 10.55
CA THR A 181 -4.73 -14.87 10.25
C THR A 181 -4.69 -15.80 11.47
N ALA A 182 -5.47 -16.89 11.45
CA ALA A 182 -5.40 -17.93 12.48
C ALA A 182 -3.99 -18.54 12.61
N ASN A 183 -3.23 -18.58 11.51
CA ASN A 183 -1.92 -19.21 11.43
C ASN A 183 -0.76 -18.28 11.83
N ASP A 184 -1.04 -17.00 12.08
CA ASP A 184 -0.02 -16.02 12.48
C ASP A 184 0.34 -16.13 13.98
N GLY A 185 -0.36 -16.99 14.73
CA GLY A 185 -0.03 -17.29 16.12
C GLY A 185 -0.33 -16.15 17.09
N SER A 186 -1.14 -15.16 16.68
CA SER A 186 -1.53 -14.05 17.55
C SER A 186 -2.42 -14.49 18.72
N GLY A 187 -3.18 -15.58 18.56
CA GLY A 187 -4.18 -16.04 19.52
C GLY A 187 -5.43 -15.14 19.61
N LEU A 188 -5.40 -14.02 18.90
CA LEU A 188 -6.44 -13.00 18.89
C LEU A 188 -7.72 -13.49 18.22
N ASP A 189 -8.86 -12.89 18.59
CA ASP A 189 -10.20 -13.30 18.14
C ASP A 189 -10.49 -14.78 18.44
N GLY A 190 -9.97 -15.28 19.57
CA GLY A 190 -10.08 -16.70 19.93
C GLY A 190 -9.37 -17.64 18.94
N GLY A 191 -8.29 -17.18 18.31
CA GLY A 191 -7.50 -17.96 17.35
C GLY A 191 -8.09 -18.08 15.95
N ARG A 192 -9.14 -17.30 15.62
CA ARG A 192 -9.79 -17.35 14.30
C ARG A 192 -9.05 -16.58 13.21
N GLY A 193 -8.21 -15.61 13.58
CA GLY A 193 -7.76 -14.59 12.65
C GLY A 193 -8.71 -13.38 12.61
N MET A 194 -8.35 -12.35 11.85
CA MET A 194 -9.12 -11.10 11.78
C MET A 194 -10.53 -11.34 11.24
N THR A 195 -11.57 -10.88 11.93
CA THR A 195 -12.94 -10.83 11.40
C THR A 195 -13.41 -9.39 11.22
N GLU A 196 -14.45 -9.18 10.42
CA GLU A 196 -15.00 -7.84 10.12
C GLU A 196 -15.40 -7.09 11.40
N LYS A 197 -15.81 -7.81 12.46
CA LYS A 197 -16.22 -7.21 13.74
C LYS A 197 -15.08 -7.05 14.73
N TYR A 198 -13.96 -7.76 14.53
CA TYR A 198 -12.88 -7.81 15.51
C TYR A 198 -12.28 -6.44 15.86
N PRO A 199 -11.97 -5.54 14.90
CA PRO A 199 -11.44 -4.22 15.22
C PRO A 199 -12.36 -3.40 16.15
N CYS A 200 -13.68 -3.56 16.01
CA CYS A 200 -14.68 -2.87 16.83
C CYS A 200 -14.95 -3.55 18.19
N SER A 201 -14.44 -4.76 18.42
CA SER A 201 -14.57 -5.47 19.70
C SER A 201 -13.77 -4.80 20.83
N GLU A 202 -13.99 -5.20 22.08
CA GLU A 202 -13.17 -4.74 23.21
C GLU A 202 -11.70 -5.16 23.05
N GLU A 203 -11.47 -6.42 22.65
CA GLU A 203 -10.13 -6.97 22.43
C GLU A 203 -9.40 -6.23 21.30
N GLY A 204 -10.07 -6.01 20.17
CA GLY A 204 -9.51 -5.28 19.02
C GLY A 204 -9.15 -3.83 19.36
N ARG A 205 -10.02 -3.11 20.08
CA ARG A 205 -9.74 -1.75 20.55
C ARG A 205 -8.57 -1.71 21.53
N THR A 206 -8.47 -2.68 22.43
CA THR A 206 -7.36 -2.81 23.39
C THR A 206 -6.02 -2.99 22.67
N HIS A 207 -6.02 -3.81 21.62
CA HIS A 207 -4.85 -4.06 20.79
C HIS A 207 -4.62 -3.01 19.68
N ARG A 208 -5.45 -1.95 19.63
CA ARG A 208 -5.37 -0.86 18.65
C ARG A 208 -5.40 -1.36 17.20
N ILE A 209 -6.20 -2.38 16.96
CA ILE A 209 -6.37 -2.96 15.64
C ILE A 209 -7.06 -1.94 14.73
N PRO A 210 -6.54 -1.66 13.53
CA PRO A 210 -7.13 -0.66 12.65
C PRO A 210 -8.54 -1.03 12.19
N HIS A 211 -9.41 -0.03 12.08
CA HIS A 211 -10.78 -0.21 11.62
C HIS A 211 -10.93 -0.11 10.10
N ASN A 212 -9.88 0.32 9.39
CA ASN A 212 -9.86 0.54 7.94
C ASN A 212 -9.72 -0.78 7.19
N LEU A 213 -10.78 -1.56 7.21
CA LEU A 213 -10.83 -2.86 6.55
C LEU A 213 -10.78 -2.76 5.01
N ASN A 214 -10.72 -1.56 4.43
CA ASN A 214 -10.48 -1.30 3.02
C ASN A 214 -8.99 -1.05 2.66
N TYR A 215 -8.07 -1.12 3.63
CA TYR A 215 -6.63 -0.85 3.46
C TYR A 215 -6.00 -1.54 2.26
N LEU A 216 -6.29 -2.84 2.08
CA LEU A 216 -5.70 -3.63 0.99
C LEU A 216 -6.12 -3.11 -0.38
N HIS A 217 -7.37 -2.67 -0.53
CA HIS A 217 -7.86 -2.05 -1.77
C HIS A 217 -7.19 -0.69 -2.00
N GLU A 218 -7.13 0.17 -0.97
CA GLU A 218 -6.48 1.48 -1.06
C GLU A 218 -5.00 1.36 -1.45
N MET A 219 -4.30 0.37 -0.92
CA MET A 219 -2.91 0.09 -1.27
C MET A 219 -2.76 -0.46 -2.69
N LEU A 220 -3.36 -1.62 -2.97
CA LEU A 220 -3.10 -2.38 -4.20
C LEU A 220 -3.78 -1.77 -5.44
N ASN A 221 -4.99 -1.26 -5.28
CA ASN A 221 -5.78 -0.69 -6.38
C ASN A 221 -5.77 0.84 -6.41
N GLY A 222 -5.29 1.47 -5.33
CA GLY A 222 -5.13 2.92 -5.23
C GLY A 222 -3.68 3.36 -5.42
N TRP A 223 -2.92 3.44 -4.32
CA TRP A 223 -1.56 4.02 -4.31
C TRP A 223 -0.60 3.32 -5.27
N PHE A 224 -0.66 1.99 -5.38
CA PHE A 224 0.19 1.21 -6.29
C PHE A 224 -0.12 1.51 -7.76
N GLN A 225 -1.30 2.05 -8.07
CA GLN A 225 -1.69 2.49 -9.41
C GLN A 225 -1.48 4.00 -9.63
N GLY A 226 -1.05 4.73 -8.59
CA GLY A 226 -0.83 6.18 -8.63
C GLY A 226 -2.05 7.04 -8.32
N HIS A 227 -3.12 6.44 -7.81
CA HIS A 227 -4.28 7.19 -7.33
C HIS A 227 -3.98 7.86 -5.99
N ASP A 228 -4.53 9.07 -5.81
CA ASP A 228 -4.48 9.81 -4.55
C ASP A 228 -5.73 9.50 -3.71
N MET A 229 -5.63 8.48 -2.88
CA MET A 229 -6.75 7.97 -2.08
C MET A 229 -7.18 8.91 -0.95
N ASN A 230 -6.44 9.98 -0.69
CA ASN A 230 -6.74 10.96 0.36
C ASN A 230 -7.32 12.27 -0.18
N ASN A 231 -7.15 12.58 -1.47
CA ASN A 231 -7.71 13.79 -2.07
C ASN A 231 -8.52 13.48 -3.34
N LYS A 232 -7.95 13.69 -4.52
CA LYS A 232 -8.68 13.70 -5.80
C LYS A 232 -9.37 12.36 -6.12
N ASP A 233 -8.79 11.25 -5.67
CA ASP A 233 -9.27 9.90 -5.98
C ASP A 233 -9.93 9.23 -4.76
N GLN A 234 -10.30 9.99 -3.73
CA GLN A 234 -10.97 9.44 -2.53
C GLN A 234 -12.27 8.68 -2.85
N HIS A 235 -12.93 9.00 -3.97
CA HIS A 235 -14.12 8.32 -4.45
C HIS A 235 -13.86 6.88 -4.92
N LEU A 236 -12.59 6.53 -5.17
CA LEU A 236 -12.15 5.17 -5.49
C LEU A 236 -11.95 4.31 -4.25
N ARG A 237 -12.01 4.89 -3.04
CA ARG A 237 -11.90 4.10 -1.80
C ARG A 237 -13.04 3.08 -1.77
N GLY A 238 -12.71 1.86 -1.37
CA GLY A 238 -13.73 0.87 -1.11
C GLY A 238 -14.42 1.14 0.23
N SER A 239 -15.63 0.60 0.37
CA SER A 239 -16.42 0.74 1.60
C SER A 239 -16.39 -0.58 2.38
N TYR A 240 -15.50 -0.66 3.36
CA TYR A 240 -15.40 -1.80 4.27
C TYR A 240 -14.88 -1.33 5.62
N ASN A 241 -15.76 -1.34 6.61
CA ASN A 241 -15.45 -0.96 7.99
C ASN A 241 -16.03 -2.02 8.93
N CYS A 242 -15.51 -2.08 10.15
CA CYS A 242 -16.24 -2.78 11.19
C CYS A 242 -17.52 -1.99 11.52
N PHE A 243 -18.65 -2.69 11.56
CA PHE A 243 -19.97 -2.18 11.94
C PHE A 243 -20.45 -2.86 13.21
#